data_AF-A0A8D8MB33-F1
#
_entry.id   AF-A0A8D8MB33-F1
#
_cell.length_a   1.000
_cell.length_b   1.000
_cell.length_c   1.000
_cell.angle_alpha   90.00
_cell.angle_beta   90.00
_cell.angle_gamma   90.00
#
_symmetry.space_group_name_H-M   'P 1'
#
loop_
_entity.id
_entity.type
_entity.pdbx_description
1 polymer ?
#
loop_
_entity_poly.entity_id
_entity_poly.type
_entity_poly.pdbx_seq_one_letter_code
_entity_poly.pdbx_strand_id
1 'polypeptide(L)'
;MLRLAVCSSETLLRSFSALNIARGASTAAVNNSFTNSKKQSLLPVSVPTLHNFRGTSFFNKLPAEQIWKGVISVSNAGKKRGRGKGSGRITPKDLNKGQVIGFGKANIVWPGLSAPIIRGRELVQQQQLPEDKEREAKLKKIRDEMVNFKRLKLSPLERGWSGSKMPGRSIGAPDPIEDDHFEGFDTKCLELK
;
A
#
# COMPACT_ATOMS: atom_id res chain seq x y z
N MET A 1 16.53 14.99 40.88
CA MET A 1 15.51 15.79 40.18
C MET A 1 15.35 15.25 38.77
N LEU A 2 14.20 14.65 38.47
CA LEU A 2 13.80 14.13 37.16
C LEU A 2 13.22 15.26 36.30
N ARG A 3 13.54 15.29 35.00
CA ARG A 3 12.67 15.88 33.97
C ARG A 3 12.58 14.96 32.76
N LEU A 4 11.48 14.22 32.69
CA LEU A 4 10.97 13.54 31.51
C LEU A 4 10.36 14.60 30.57
N ALA A 5 10.88 14.71 29.35
CA ALA A 5 10.25 15.51 28.30
C ALA A 5 9.27 14.61 27.52
N VAL A 6 7.98 14.77 27.80
CA VAL A 6 6.88 14.16 27.04
C VAL A 6 6.59 15.05 25.84
N CYS A 7 6.90 14.58 24.62
CA CYS A 7 6.53 15.27 23.38
C CYS A 7 5.14 14.79 22.94
N SER A 8 4.15 15.68 23.01
CA SER A 8 2.75 15.45 22.63
C SER A 8 2.56 15.43 21.10
N SER A 9 1.61 14.61 20.63
CA SER A 9 1.36 14.22 19.23
C SER A 9 0.73 15.28 18.32
N GLU A 10 0.79 16.57 18.65
CA GLU A 10 0.04 17.63 17.94
C GLU A 10 0.83 18.35 16.83
N THR A 11 2.12 18.07 16.66
CA THR A 11 2.98 18.82 15.71
C THR A 11 3.05 18.25 14.29
N LEU A 12 2.37 17.13 13.99
CA LEU A 12 2.43 16.49 12.66
C LEU A 12 1.35 16.95 11.67
N LEU A 13 0.45 17.86 12.04
CA LEU A 13 -0.68 18.26 11.17
C LEU A 13 -0.48 19.60 10.41
N ARG A 14 0.72 20.15 10.34
CA ARG A 14 0.98 21.46 9.69
C ARG A 14 1.73 21.42 8.35
N SER A 15 1.73 20.30 7.62
CA SER A 15 2.45 20.24 6.33
C SER A 15 1.74 19.49 5.20
N PHE A 16 0.44 19.72 5.00
CA PHE A 16 -0.19 19.39 3.71
C PHE A 16 -1.22 20.45 3.32
N SER A 17 -0.72 21.62 2.89
CA SER A 17 -1.52 22.63 2.21
C SER A 17 -0.87 22.99 0.89
N ALA A 18 -1.19 22.26 -0.19
CA ALA A 18 -1.11 22.73 -1.57
C ALA A 18 -1.68 21.68 -2.54
N LEU A 19 -2.38 22.19 -3.57
CA LEU A 19 -2.89 21.53 -4.78
C LEU A 19 -4.32 20.95 -4.70
N ASN A 20 -5.30 21.85 -4.69
CA ASN A 20 -6.63 21.58 -5.22
C ASN A 20 -6.57 21.56 -6.75
N ILE A 21 -6.63 20.37 -7.35
CA ILE A 21 -7.00 20.20 -8.76
C ILE A 21 -8.51 20.00 -8.78
N ALA A 22 -9.24 21.07 -9.10
CA ALA A 22 -10.68 21.01 -9.28
C ALA A 22 -11.01 20.18 -10.53
N ARG A 23 -11.69 19.05 -10.33
CA ARG A 23 -12.43 18.34 -11.38
C ARG A 23 -13.84 18.05 -10.86
N GLY A 24 -14.80 18.74 -11.46
CA GLY A 24 -16.15 18.24 -11.75
C GLY A 24 -17.08 17.89 -10.58
N ALA A 25 -18.09 18.75 -10.40
CA ALA A 25 -19.40 18.49 -9.80
C ALA A 25 -19.42 17.90 -8.38
N SER A 26 -19.39 18.78 -7.38
CA SER A 26 -19.93 18.48 -6.05
C SER A 26 -21.24 19.24 -5.89
N THR A 27 -22.37 18.53 -5.93
CA THR A 27 -23.68 19.07 -5.56
C THR A 27 -23.67 19.35 -4.06
N ALA A 28 -23.64 20.63 -3.67
CA ALA A 28 -23.75 21.04 -2.28
C ALA A 28 -25.21 20.87 -1.81
N ALA A 29 -25.47 19.90 -0.93
CA ALA A 29 -26.76 19.80 -0.24
C ALA A 29 -26.72 20.70 1.00
N VAL A 30 -27.55 21.75 1.01
CA VAL A 30 -27.74 22.65 2.16
C VAL A 30 -29.01 22.21 2.89
N ASN A 31 -28.86 21.60 4.07
CA ASN A 31 -29.99 21.29 4.94
C ASN A 31 -30.24 22.50 5.86
N ASN A 32 -31.26 23.30 5.55
CA ASN A 32 -31.74 24.36 6.44
C ASN A 32 -32.85 23.81 7.35
N SER A 33 -32.53 23.53 8.61
CA SER A 33 -33.53 23.40 9.67
C SER A 33 -33.73 24.76 10.34
N PHE A 34 -34.84 25.42 10.05
CA PHE A 34 -35.26 26.64 10.73
C PHE A 34 -35.78 26.31 12.13
N THR A 35 -35.15 26.86 13.16
CA THR A 35 -35.78 27.05 14.47
C THR A 35 -35.55 28.47 14.94
N ASN A 36 -36.66 29.19 15.13
CA ASN A 36 -36.76 30.57 15.55
C ASN A 36 -36.53 30.70 17.06
N SER A 37 -35.52 31.45 17.49
CA SER A 37 -35.49 32.03 18.83
C SER A 37 -34.65 33.30 18.85
N LYS A 38 -35.27 34.37 19.36
CA LYS A 38 -34.71 35.70 19.59
C LYS A 38 -33.48 35.60 20.52
N LYS A 39 -32.34 36.10 20.03
CA LYS A 39 -31.27 36.85 20.71
C LYS A 39 -30.12 37.04 19.71
N GLN A 40 -29.94 38.26 19.21
CA GLN A 40 -28.82 38.62 18.34
C GLN A 40 -27.56 38.81 19.20
N SER A 41 -26.88 37.71 19.53
CA SER A 41 -25.44 37.75 19.76
C SER A 41 -24.75 37.58 18.41
N LEU A 42 -23.68 38.35 18.19
CA LEU A 42 -22.85 38.30 16.98
C LEU A 42 -22.50 36.84 16.68
N LEU A 43 -23.09 36.27 15.63
CA LEU A 43 -22.96 34.86 15.29
C LEU A 43 -21.49 34.58 14.95
N PRO A 44 -20.85 33.54 15.52
CA PRO A 44 -19.53 33.13 15.07
C PRO A 44 -19.61 32.83 13.57
N VAL A 45 -18.65 33.35 12.81
CA VAL A 45 -18.52 33.08 11.37
C VAL A 45 -18.54 31.57 11.16
N SER A 46 -19.67 31.06 10.65
CA SER A 46 -19.79 29.67 10.24
C SER A 46 -18.99 29.52 8.96
N VAL A 47 -17.71 29.13 9.10
CA VAL A 47 -16.88 28.77 7.96
C VAL A 47 -17.49 27.49 7.38
N PRO A 48 -18.01 27.49 6.14
CA PRO A 48 -18.55 26.27 5.55
C PRO A 48 -17.41 25.25 5.45
N THR A 49 -17.46 24.24 6.30
CA THR A 49 -16.55 23.10 6.21
C THR A 49 -16.99 22.30 4.99
N LEU A 50 -16.28 22.50 3.87
CA LEU A 50 -16.43 21.69 2.67
C LEU A 50 -16.05 20.24 3.03
N HIS A 51 -17.06 19.47 3.43
CA HIS A 51 -16.91 18.04 3.60
C HIS A 51 -16.80 17.42 2.22
N ASN A 52 -15.61 16.92 1.90
CA ASN A 52 -15.33 16.24 0.66
C ASN A 52 -16.01 14.86 0.70
N PHE A 53 -17.30 14.82 0.35
CA PHE A 53 -18.04 13.57 0.30
C PHE A 53 -17.70 12.82 -0.99
N ARG A 54 -16.83 11.80 -0.89
CA ARG A 54 -16.59 10.89 -2.01
C ARG A 54 -17.73 9.88 -2.05
N GLY A 55 -18.66 10.06 -2.98
CA GLY A 55 -19.73 9.10 -3.26
C GLY A 55 -19.18 7.77 -3.78
N THR A 56 -18.82 6.86 -2.89
CA THR A 56 -18.40 5.50 -3.27
C THR A 56 -19.66 4.67 -3.47
N SER A 57 -19.90 4.27 -4.72
CA SER A 57 -20.95 3.32 -5.11
C SER A 57 -20.28 2.04 -5.63
N PHE A 58 -21.03 0.93 -5.72
CA PHE A 58 -20.56 -0.31 -6.34
C PHE A 58 -20.04 -0.07 -7.77
N PHE A 59 -20.75 0.74 -8.56
CA PHE A 59 -20.40 1.06 -9.95
C PHE A 59 -19.17 1.96 -10.09
N ASN A 60 -18.78 2.67 -9.02
CA ASN A 60 -17.63 3.58 -9.02
C ASN A 60 -16.34 2.91 -8.52
N LYS A 61 -16.34 1.59 -8.26
CA LYS A 61 -15.15 0.85 -7.82
C LYS A 61 -14.28 0.49 -9.01
N LEU A 62 -12.98 0.70 -8.88
CA LEU A 62 -11.99 0.37 -9.90
C LEU A 62 -11.21 -0.89 -9.50
N PRO A 63 -10.69 -1.67 -10.48
CA PRO A 63 -9.80 -2.79 -10.18
C PRO A 63 -8.51 -2.30 -9.51
N ALA A 64 -7.89 -3.19 -8.72
CA ALA A 64 -6.71 -2.88 -7.92
C ALA A 64 -5.55 -2.29 -8.75
N GLU A 65 -5.37 -2.76 -9.99
CA GLU A 65 -4.34 -2.25 -10.90
C GLU A 65 -4.51 -0.75 -11.19
N GLN A 66 -5.75 -0.31 -11.46
CA GLN A 66 -6.04 1.09 -11.73
C GLN A 66 -5.88 1.97 -10.48
N ILE A 67 -6.26 1.44 -9.32
CA ILE A 67 -6.06 2.11 -8.03
C ILE A 67 -4.56 2.30 -7.77
N TRP A 68 -3.77 1.23 -7.86
CA TRP A 68 -2.32 1.29 -7.62
C TRP A 68 -1.60 2.16 -8.64
N LYS A 69 -2.01 2.11 -9.91
CA LYS A 69 -1.53 3.03 -10.95
C LYS A 69 -1.83 4.48 -10.56
N GLY A 70 -3.04 4.79 -10.12
CA GLY A 70 -3.42 6.14 -9.69
C GLY A 70 -2.62 6.64 -8.47
N VAL A 71 -2.31 5.76 -7.51
CA VAL A 71 -1.59 6.12 -6.28
C VAL A 71 -0.07 6.28 -6.51
N ILE A 72 0.54 5.43 -7.34
CA ILE A 72 2.00 5.35 -7.46
C ILE A 72 2.52 6.09 -8.68
N SER A 73 1.72 6.17 -9.76
CA SER A 73 2.19 6.79 -10.99
C SER A 73 2.28 8.31 -10.86
N VAL A 74 3.27 8.87 -11.55
CA VAL A 74 3.33 10.29 -11.89
C VAL A 74 2.85 10.46 -13.32
N SER A 75 2.49 11.68 -13.71
CA SER A 75 2.21 11.98 -15.12
C SER A 75 3.40 11.58 -16.00
N ASN A 76 3.14 11.16 -17.25
CA ASN A 76 4.22 10.78 -18.18
C ASN A 76 5.30 11.87 -18.31
N ALA A 77 4.87 13.14 -18.31
CA ALA A 77 5.77 14.29 -18.28
C ALA A 77 6.62 14.35 -17.00
N GLY A 78 6.02 14.08 -15.83
CA GLY A 78 6.71 14.00 -14.55
C GLY A 78 7.75 12.86 -14.50
N LYS A 79 7.43 11.70 -15.08
CA LYS A 79 8.33 10.55 -15.17
C LYS A 79 9.56 10.86 -16.03
N LYS A 80 9.35 11.40 -17.24
CA LYS A 80 10.45 11.76 -18.17
C LYS A 80 11.39 12.82 -17.61
N ARG A 81 10.84 13.79 -16.86
CA ARG A 81 11.62 14.90 -16.27
C ARG A 81 12.19 14.59 -14.88
N GLY A 82 12.03 13.37 -14.36
CA GLY A 82 12.55 12.99 -13.05
C GLY A 82 11.93 13.78 -11.87
N ARG A 83 10.70 14.27 -12.00
CA ARG A 83 10.04 15.08 -10.95
C ARG A 83 9.64 14.27 -9.70
N GLY A 84 9.62 12.95 -9.80
CA GLY A 84 9.37 12.07 -8.67
C GLY A 84 10.65 11.86 -7.86
N LYS A 85 10.64 12.24 -6.58
CA LYS A 85 11.70 11.87 -5.64
C LYS A 85 11.73 10.33 -5.51
N GLY A 86 12.90 9.72 -5.69
CA GLY A 86 13.06 8.27 -5.54
C GLY A 86 12.99 7.78 -4.08
N SER A 87 13.26 8.66 -3.12
CA SER A 87 13.14 8.38 -1.69
C SER A 87 11.67 8.29 -1.27
N GLY A 88 11.29 7.20 -0.60
CA GLY A 88 9.94 7.01 -0.08
C GLY A 88 8.92 6.53 -1.13
N ARG A 89 9.37 5.99 -2.26
CA ARG A 89 8.47 5.43 -3.29
C ARG A 89 7.62 4.32 -2.69
N ILE A 90 6.31 4.50 -2.71
CA ILE A 90 5.35 3.48 -2.29
C ILE A 90 5.36 2.36 -3.33
N THR A 91 5.56 1.13 -2.88
CA THR A 91 5.44 -0.07 -3.72
C THR A 91 4.00 -0.55 -3.73
N PRO A 92 3.48 -1.00 -4.89
CA PRO A 92 2.15 -1.58 -4.94
C PRO A 92 2.15 -2.87 -4.12
N LYS A 93 1.13 -3.04 -3.28
CA LYS A 93 0.97 -4.23 -2.45
C LYS A 93 -0.16 -5.07 -3.01
N ASP A 94 0.10 -6.36 -3.20
CA ASP A 94 -0.93 -7.29 -3.61
C ASP A 94 -1.82 -7.66 -2.42
N LEU A 95 -3.06 -7.17 -2.43
CA LEU A 95 -4.03 -7.42 -1.37
C LEU A 95 -4.65 -8.81 -1.42
N ASN A 96 -4.49 -9.54 -2.53
CA ASN A 96 -5.03 -10.89 -2.69
C ASN A 96 -4.12 -11.96 -2.03
N LYS A 97 -2.85 -11.63 -1.81
CA LYS A 97 -1.89 -12.53 -1.18
C LYS A 97 -2.34 -12.88 0.25
N GLY A 98 -2.46 -14.19 0.53
CA GLY A 98 -2.90 -14.71 1.82
C GLY A 98 -4.42 -14.78 2.01
N GLN A 99 -5.21 -14.37 1.01
CA GLN A 99 -6.65 -14.61 1.00
C GLN A 99 -6.95 -15.94 0.30
N VAL A 100 -7.77 -16.77 0.93
CA VAL A 100 -8.24 -18.04 0.38
C VAL A 100 -9.73 -17.90 0.10
N ILE A 101 -10.17 -18.37 -1.06
CA ILE A 101 -11.57 -18.29 -1.49
C ILE A 101 -12.45 -19.08 -0.50
N GLY A 102 -13.65 -18.57 -0.21
CA GLY A 102 -14.59 -19.20 0.73
C GLY A 102 -14.33 -18.88 2.19
N PHE A 103 -13.42 -17.97 2.49
CA PHE A 103 -13.22 -17.49 3.84
C PHE A 103 -13.37 -15.97 3.92
N GLY A 104 -14.13 -15.52 4.92
CA GLY A 104 -14.38 -14.11 5.17
C GLY A 104 -14.24 -13.76 6.64
N LYS A 105 -14.78 -12.60 7.02
CA LYS A 105 -14.85 -12.18 8.42
C LYS A 105 -15.77 -13.08 9.24
N ALA A 106 -16.92 -13.46 8.66
CA ALA A 106 -17.73 -14.52 9.22
C ALA A 106 -17.08 -15.88 8.88
N ASN A 107 -16.77 -16.66 9.91
CA ASN A 107 -16.17 -17.97 9.76
C ASN A 107 -17.26 -18.99 9.37
N ILE A 108 -17.61 -19.02 8.09
CA ILE A 108 -18.63 -19.92 7.55
C ILE A 108 -17.95 -21.04 6.77
N VAL A 109 -18.35 -22.28 7.07
CA VAL A 109 -17.99 -23.46 6.30
C VAL A 109 -18.92 -23.54 5.09
N TRP A 110 -18.33 -23.43 3.91
CA TRP A 110 -18.99 -23.56 2.62
C TRP A 110 -18.62 -24.92 2.03
N PRO A 111 -19.55 -25.90 1.98
CA PRO A 111 -19.28 -27.18 1.37
C PRO A 111 -18.96 -27.00 -0.11
N GLY A 112 -17.83 -27.57 -0.56
CA GLY A 112 -17.31 -27.43 -1.91
C GLY A 112 -16.39 -26.22 -2.15
N LEU A 113 -16.23 -25.32 -1.18
CA LEU A 113 -15.35 -24.14 -1.31
C LEU A 113 -14.30 -24.07 -0.20
N SER A 114 -14.74 -23.97 1.06
CA SER A 114 -13.82 -23.94 2.22
C SER A 114 -13.62 -25.30 2.86
N ALA A 115 -14.55 -26.24 2.66
CA ALA A 115 -14.46 -27.63 3.10
C ALA A 115 -14.92 -28.60 2.00
N PRO A 116 -14.44 -29.85 1.97
CA PRO A 116 -14.96 -30.86 1.06
C PRO A 116 -16.45 -31.13 1.32
N ILE A 117 -17.19 -31.53 0.29
CA ILE A 117 -18.63 -31.83 0.37
C ILE A 117 -18.88 -33.04 1.29
N ILE A 118 -17.99 -34.03 1.27
CA ILE A 118 -18.08 -35.25 2.07
C ILE A 118 -16.90 -35.25 3.04
N ARG A 119 -17.17 -35.36 4.35
CA ARG A 119 -16.15 -35.64 5.36
C ARG A 119 -16.39 -37.04 5.91
N GLY A 120 -15.54 -37.99 5.50
CA GLY A 120 -15.69 -39.39 5.87
C GLY A 120 -16.97 -39.99 5.28
N ARG A 121 -18.02 -40.14 6.09
CA ARG A 121 -19.32 -40.69 5.69
C ARG A 121 -20.45 -39.67 5.72
N GLU A 122 -20.19 -38.45 6.20
CA GLU A 122 -21.21 -37.43 6.41
C GLU A 122 -21.11 -36.31 5.36
N LEU A 123 -22.28 -35.86 4.90
CA LEU A 123 -22.41 -34.67 4.07
C LEU A 123 -22.23 -33.43 4.93
N VAL A 124 -21.27 -32.59 4.55
CA VAL A 124 -20.97 -31.35 5.27
C VAL A 124 -22.06 -30.33 4.98
N GLN A 125 -22.74 -29.88 6.04
CA GLN A 125 -23.69 -28.78 5.95
C GLN A 125 -23.00 -27.44 6.14
N GLN A 126 -23.64 -26.38 5.64
CA GLN A 126 -23.18 -25.02 5.88
C GLN A 126 -23.35 -24.70 7.37
N GLN A 127 -22.24 -24.40 8.04
CA GLN A 127 -22.24 -24.07 9.46
C GLN A 127 -21.38 -22.83 9.70
N GLN A 128 -21.87 -21.93 10.55
CA GLN A 128 -21.04 -20.85 11.08
C GLN A 128 -20.27 -21.34 12.30
N LEU A 129 -18.95 -21.29 12.22
CA LEU A 129 -18.05 -21.60 13.31
C LEU A 129 -17.76 -20.33 14.13
N PRO A 130 -17.28 -20.48 15.37
CA PRO A 130 -16.78 -19.35 16.15
C PRO A 130 -15.58 -18.68 15.46
N GLU A 131 -15.30 -17.44 15.86
CA GLU A 131 -14.22 -16.65 15.30
C GLU A 131 -12.83 -17.22 15.67
N ASP A 132 -12.03 -17.58 14.66
CA ASP A 132 -10.69 -18.11 14.84
C ASP A 132 -9.66 -16.99 15.02
N LYS A 133 -9.41 -16.58 16.27
CA LYS A 133 -8.42 -15.53 16.60
C LYS A 133 -7.01 -15.83 16.09
N GLU A 134 -6.62 -17.11 16.04
CA GLU A 134 -5.31 -17.54 15.54
C GLU A 134 -5.13 -17.22 14.05
N ARG A 135 -6.20 -17.37 13.27
CA ARG A 135 -6.19 -17.07 11.84
C ARG A 135 -6.00 -15.59 11.60
N GLU A 136 -6.72 -14.74 12.33
CA GLU A 136 -6.53 -13.29 12.24
C GLU A 136 -5.11 -12.89 12.58
N ALA A 137 -4.51 -13.51 13.60
CA ALA A 137 -3.11 -13.30 13.94
C ALA A 137 -2.17 -13.70 12.80
N LYS A 138 -2.42 -14.82 12.11
CA LYS A 138 -1.66 -15.23 10.91
C LYS A 138 -1.80 -14.22 9.77
N LEU A 139 -3.00 -13.71 9.50
CA LEU A 139 -3.22 -12.68 8.48
C LEU A 139 -2.51 -11.37 8.81
N LYS A 140 -2.49 -10.97 10.09
CA LYS A 140 -1.73 -9.80 10.55
C LYS A 140 -0.22 -9.99 10.35
N LYS A 141 0.32 -11.17 10.65
CA LYS A 141 1.74 -11.49 10.39
C LYS A 141 2.09 -11.35 8.91
N ILE A 142 1.27 -11.91 8.01
CA ILE A 142 1.47 -11.78 6.55
C ILE A 142 1.46 -10.31 6.13
N ARG A 143 0.51 -9.51 6.64
CA ARG A 143 0.44 -8.07 6.38
C ARG A 143 1.72 -7.36 6.82
N ASP A 144 2.21 -7.65 8.01
CA ASP A 144 3.40 -6.99 8.57
C ASP A 144 4.67 -7.39 7.80
N GLU A 145 4.77 -8.64 7.37
CA GLU A 145 5.85 -9.12 6.48
C GLU A 145 5.85 -8.39 5.13
N MET A 146 4.67 -8.12 4.55
CA MET A 146 4.55 -7.37 3.29
C MET A 146 5.00 -5.90 3.39
N VAL A 147 5.03 -5.31 4.59
CA VAL A 147 5.46 -3.92 4.81
C VAL A 147 6.98 -3.79 4.84
N ASN A 148 7.68 -4.86 5.22
CA ASN A 148 9.12 -4.83 5.49
C ASN A 148 9.95 -4.91 4.19
N PHE A 149 9.97 -3.82 3.41
CA PHE A 149 10.95 -3.70 2.32
C PHE A 149 12.36 -3.53 2.90
N LYS A 150 13.15 -4.60 2.86
CA LYS A 150 14.56 -4.54 3.22
C LYS A 150 15.33 -3.91 2.06
N ARG A 151 16.06 -2.82 2.32
CA ARG A 151 17.06 -2.32 1.37
C ARG A 151 18.09 -3.42 1.17
N LEU A 152 18.26 -3.88 -0.07
CA LEU A 152 19.34 -4.80 -0.43
C LEU A 152 20.66 -4.12 -0.07
N LYS A 153 21.34 -4.64 0.95
CA LYS A 153 22.70 -4.23 1.32
C LYS A 153 23.65 -5.23 0.69
N LEU A 154 24.60 -4.75 -0.10
CA LEU A 154 25.67 -5.58 -0.59
C LEU A 154 26.62 -5.95 0.55
N SER A 155 27.14 -7.17 0.53
CA SER A 155 28.21 -7.56 1.44
C SER A 155 29.51 -6.80 1.10
N PRO A 156 30.42 -6.60 2.07
CA PRO A 156 31.70 -5.94 1.79
C PRO A 156 32.60 -6.64 0.77
N LEU A 157 32.37 -7.94 0.51
CA LEU A 157 33.12 -8.73 -0.46
C LEU A 157 32.57 -8.56 -1.88
N GLU A 158 31.26 -8.40 -2.02
CA GLU A 158 30.58 -8.27 -3.33
C GLU A 158 30.56 -6.82 -3.86
N ARG A 159 31.02 -5.85 -3.07
CA ARG A 159 31.08 -4.45 -3.50
C ARG A 159 32.32 -4.21 -4.37
N GLY A 160 32.21 -3.30 -5.33
CA GLY A 160 33.34 -2.82 -6.12
C GLY A 160 34.20 -1.78 -5.38
N TRP A 161 34.74 -0.82 -6.12
CA TRP A 161 35.65 0.19 -5.55
C TRP A 161 34.97 1.14 -4.56
N SER A 162 33.69 1.47 -4.76
CA SER A 162 32.98 2.44 -3.92
C SER A 162 31.54 2.03 -3.65
N GLY A 163 31.23 1.71 -2.39
CA GLY A 163 29.86 1.58 -1.88
C GLY A 163 28.93 0.73 -2.74
N SER A 164 27.84 1.34 -3.22
CA SER A 164 26.83 0.71 -4.08
C SER A 164 27.08 0.93 -5.59
N LYS A 165 28.22 1.49 -5.97
CA LYS A 165 28.54 1.76 -7.38
C LYS A 165 28.95 0.45 -8.05
N MET A 166 28.68 0.36 -9.36
CA MET A 166 29.00 -0.83 -10.17
C MET A 166 30.50 -1.02 -10.49
N PRO A 167 31.32 0.03 -10.67
CA PRO A 167 32.74 -0.13 -10.98
C PRO A 167 33.51 -0.97 -9.95
N GLY A 168 34.30 -1.91 -10.45
CA GLY A 168 35.07 -2.89 -9.68
C GLY A 168 34.25 -4.11 -9.23
N ARG A 169 32.95 -4.19 -9.54
CA ARG A 169 32.11 -5.35 -9.19
C ARG A 169 32.22 -6.46 -10.22
N SER A 170 32.35 -7.70 -9.76
CA SER A 170 32.24 -8.92 -10.57
C SER A 170 30.78 -9.18 -10.93
N ILE A 171 30.49 -9.32 -12.22
CA ILE A 171 29.18 -9.72 -12.74
C ILE A 171 29.10 -11.25 -12.84
N GLY A 172 30.23 -11.91 -13.04
CA GLY A 172 30.34 -13.36 -13.26
C GLY A 172 30.78 -13.70 -14.67
N ALA A 173 30.68 -14.99 -15.01
CA ALA A 173 30.90 -15.49 -16.36
C ALA A 173 29.87 -14.91 -17.32
N PRO A 174 30.24 -14.65 -18.59
CA PRO A 174 29.28 -14.25 -19.60
C PRO A 174 28.29 -15.39 -19.89
N ASP A 175 27.09 -15.01 -20.35
CA ASP A 175 26.07 -15.99 -20.74
C ASP A 175 26.61 -16.90 -21.88
N PRO A 176 26.33 -18.22 -21.84
CA PRO A 176 26.84 -19.14 -22.84
C PRO A 176 26.25 -18.85 -24.23
N ILE A 177 27.03 -19.11 -25.27
CA ILE A 177 26.62 -18.95 -26.67
C ILE A 177 26.69 -20.32 -27.32
N GLU A 178 25.53 -20.86 -27.70
CA GLU A 178 25.41 -22.22 -28.27
C GLU A 178 26.01 -23.28 -27.32
N ASP A 179 27.00 -24.05 -27.77
CA ASP A 179 27.69 -25.08 -26.98
C ASP A 179 28.92 -24.53 -26.21
N ASP A 180 29.30 -23.26 -26.43
CA ASP A 180 30.45 -22.64 -25.78
C ASP A 180 30.06 -22.11 -24.39
N HIS A 181 30.61 -22.77 -23.36
CA HIS A 181 30.47 -22.38 -21.96
C HIS A 181 31.73 -21.64 -21.51
N PHE A 182 31.57 -20.38 -21.08
CA PHE A 182 32.68 -19.54 -20.64
C PHE A 182 32.97 -19.71 -19.14
N GLU A 183 33.13 -20.96 -18.71
CA GLU A 183 33.47 -21.29 -17.32
C GLU A 183 34.88 -20.82 -16.99
N GLY A 184 35.04 -20.07 -15.89
CA GLY A 184 36.33 -19.54 -15.43
C GLY A 184 36.64 -18.09 -15.83
N PHE A 185 35.79 -17.46 -16.65
CA PHE A 185 35.87 -16.02 -16.89
C PHE A 185 35.13 -15.23 -15.81
N ASP A 186 35.72 -14.14 -15.34
CA ASP A 186 35.07 -13.16 -14.46
C ASP A 186 35.00 -11.79 -15.14
N THR A 187 33.78 -11.31 -15.38
CA THR A 187 33.55 -10.00 -16.00
C THR A 187 33.47 -8.92 -14.92
N LYS A 188 34.37 -7.93 -14.98
CA LYS A 188 34.39 -6.79 -14.05
C LYS A 188 33.99 -5.49 -14.74
N CYS A 189 33.09 -4.73 -14.09
CA CYS A 189 32.67 -3.42 -14.57
C CYS A 189 33.78 -2.38 -14.33
N LEU A 190 34.23 -1.69 -15.38
CA LEU A 190 35.23 -0.61 -15.27
C LEU A 190 34.57 0.77 -15.08
N GLU A 191 33.58 1.09 -15.90
CA GLU A 191 32.84 2.35 -15.85
C GLU A 191 31.35 2.09 -16.12
N LEU A 192 30.48 2.85 -15.44
CA LEU A 192 29.04 2.87 -15.68
C LEU A 192 28.61 4.33 -15.76
N LYS A 193 28.35 4.80 -16.98
CA LYS A 193 27.96 6.18 -17.29
C LYS A 193 26.44 6.36 -17.29
#